data_AF-A0A3D2C4T6-F1
#
_entry.id   AF-A0A3D2C4T6-F1
#
_cell.length_a   1.000
_cell.length_b   1.000
_cell.length_c   1.000
_cell.angle_alpha   90.00
_cell.angle_beta   90.00
_cell.angle_gamma   90.00
#
_symmetry.space_group_name_H-M   'P 1'
#
loop_
_entity.id
_entity.type
_entity.pdbx_description
1 polymer ?
#
loop_
_entity_poly.entity_id
_entity_poly.type
_entity_poly.pdbx_seq_one_letter_code
_entity_poly.pdbx_strand_id
1 'polypeptide(L)'
;MYIRSIRVRGFRDLPEAHIESCDRWMDLQGPSPAVTALGDAIELGFSVLSVTALARLAWRWGMVSDSLPPAEEGLDFPDQLGHLDPVAVQAILSPSARRALKVELELHLDPPLFGQLREHAAREPRVVTALAERPTIRLSVGALFTMSLDAMAIHLDGFTVGNQRFPTHGKDRPTWLNRFLASLRGRFHRFDLEDDIPEQLLDAATSREGHAAYTAGQS
;
A
#
# COMPACT_ATOMS: atom_id res chain seq x y z
N MET A 1 0.48 -7.20 -11.86
CA MET A 1 1.53 -6.45 -11.12
C MET A 1 2.21 -7.43 -10.20
N TYR A 2 3.49 -7.27 -9.89
CA TYR A 2 4.12 -8.01 -8.80
C TYR A 2 5.13 -7.12 -8.07
N ILE A 3 5.39 -7.44 -6.80
CA ILE A 3 6.41 -6.77 -6.01
C ILE A 3 7.77 -7.32 -6.45
N ARG A 4 8.70 -6.44 -6.82
CA ARG A 4 10.07 -6.77 -7.24
C ARG A 4 11.07 -6.65 -6.09
N SER A 5 10.84 -5.71 -5.17
CA SER A 5 11.67 -5.58 -3.98
C SER A 5 10.91 -4.91 -2.84
N ILE A 6 11.30 -5.22 -1.61
CA ILE A 6 10.72 -4.70 -0.39
C ILE A 6 11.84 -4.26 0.54
N ARG A 7 11.75 -3.03 1.05
CA ARG A 7 12.55 -2.59 2.20
C ARG A 7 11.63 -2.33 3.38
N VAL A 8 12.01 -2.83 4.54
CA VAL A 8 11.24 -2.70 5.77
C VAL A 8 12.15 -2.17 6.87
N ARG A 9 11.63 -1.22 7.67
CA ARG A 9 12.28 -0.75 8.89
C ARG A 9 11.28 -0.50 10.00
N GLY A 10 11.68 -0.84 11.22
CA GLY A 10 11.01 -0.45 12.46
C GLY A 10 10.03 -1.48 13.03
N PHE A 11 9.75 -2.58 12.33
CA PHE A 11 8.87 -3.64 12.85
C PHE A 11 9.61 -4.48 13.90
N ARG A 12 8.92 -4.95 14.94
CA ARG A 12 9.54 -5.68 16.05
C ARG A 12 10.20 -6.96 15.62
N ASP A 13 9.47 -7.76 14.85
CA ASP A 13 9.93 -9.07 14.36
C ASP A 13 10.63 -8.98 12.99
N LEU A 14 10.70 -7.78 12.41
CA LEU A 14 11.45 -7.48 11.20
C LEU A 14 12.07 -6.07 11.27
N PRO A 15 13.06 -5.84 12.17
CA PRO A 15 13.57 -4.48 12.46
C PRO A 15 14.17 -3.78 11.25
N GLU A 16 14.89 -4.54 10.42
CA GLU A 16 15.39 -4.12 9.13
C GLU A 16 15.41 -5.31 8.19
N ALA A 17 14.84 -5.16 7.01
CA ALA A 17 14.90 -6.16 5.95
C ALA A 17 14.98 -5.50 4.58
N HIS A 18 15.71 -6.15 3.69
CA HIS A 18 15.86 -5.74 2.31
C HIS A 18 15.78 -6.99 1.44
N ILE A 19 14.66 -7.15 0.74
CA ILE A 19 14.39 -8.28 -0.13
C ILE A 19 14.43 -7.75 -1.56
N GLU A 20 15.35 -8.24 -2.37
CA GLU A 20 15.48 -7.89 -3.78
C GLU A 20 15.08 -9.04 -4.68
N SER A 21 14.80 -8.71 -5.94
CA SER A 21 14.56 -9.69 -7.01
C SER A 21 13.48 -10.70 -6.62
N CYS A 22 12.43 -10.21 -5.98
CA CYS A 22 11.20 -10.97 -5.84
C CYS A 22 10.72 -11.31 -7.26
N ASP A 23 10.79 -12.59 -7.60
CA ASP A 23 10.16 -13.11 -8.80
C ASP A 23 8.64 -12.95 -8.68
N ARG A 24 7.90 -13.33 -9.72
CA ARG A 24 6.42 -13.26 -9.67
C ARG A 24 5.83 -14.05 -8.50
N TRP A 25 6.56 -15.05 -8.01
CA TRP A 25 6.17 -15.98 -6.95
C TRP A 25 7.35 -16.12 -6.00
N MET A 26 7.09 -16.06 -4.70
CA MET A 26 8.09 -16.27 -3.66
C MET A 26 7.48 -17.11 -2.55
N ASP A 27 8.05 -18.29 -2.32
CA ASP A 27 7.63 -19.15 -1.21
C ASP A 27 8.38 -18.74 0.05
N LEU A 28 7.61 -18.26 1.04
CA LEU A 28 8.11 -17.99 2.37
C LEU A 28 7.99 -19.25 3.22
N GLN A 29 9.09 -19.67 3.84
CA GLN A 29 9.12 -20.89 4.63
C GLN A 29 8.45 -20.68 5.99
N GLY A 30 7.31 -21.36 6.20
CA GLY A 30 6.63 -21.52 7.47
C GLY A 30 5.96 -20.27 8.05
N PRO A 31 5.10 -20.44 9.08
CA PRO A 31 4.67 -19.32 9.90
C PRO A 31 5.83 -18.91 10.82
N SER A 32 6.32 -17.68 10.66
CA SER A 32 7.26 -17.07 11.59
C SER A 32 6.86 -15.62 11.86
N PRO A 33 7.21 -15.06 13.04
CA PRO A 33 6.93 -13.66 13.33
C PRO A 33 7.49 -12.70 12.27
N ALA A 34 8.65 -13.01 11.70
CA ALA A 34 9.26 -12.24 10.61
C ALA A 34 8.44 -12.29 9.30
N VAL A 35 7.85 -13.44 8.96
CA VAL A 35 6.98 -13.59 7.78
C VAL A 35 5.66 -12.83 7.97
N THR A 36 5.07 -12.89 9.17
CA THR A 36 3.88 -12.09 9.50
C THR A 36 4.20 -10.59 9.41
N ALA A 37 5.31 -10.14 10.02
CA ALA A 37 5.75 -8.76 9.96
C ALA A 37 6.06 -8.30 8.52
N LEU A 38 6.56 -9.19 7.65
CA LEU A 38 6.72 -8.88 6.23
C LEU A 38 5.37 -8.68 5.53
N GLY A 39 4.38 -9.53 5.80
CA GLY A 39 3.02 -9.34 5.30
C GLY A 39 2.41 -8.02 5.75
N ASP A 40 2.59 -7.68 7.03
CA ASP A 40 2.13 -6.43 7.63
C ASP A 40 2.86 -5.22 7.05
N ALA A 41 4.14 -5.33 6.74
CA ALA A 41 4.89 -4.30 6.05
C ALA A 41 4.36 -4.07 4.62
N ILE A 42 4.07 -5.12 3.87
CA ILE A 42 3.46 -5.01 2.54
C ILE A 42 2.10 -4.31 2.65
N GLU A 43 1.25 -4.75 3.58
CA GLU A 43 -0.07 -4.16 3.82
C GLU A 43 0.04 -2.69 4.22
N LEU A 44 0.99 -2.32 5.09
CA LEU A 44 1.29 -0.93 5.42
C LEU A 44 1.64 -0.11 4.17
N GLY A 45 2.45 -0.65 3.27
CA GLY A 45 2.82 0.00 2.01
C GLY A 45 1.64 0.29 1.08
N PHE A 46 0.55 -0.49 1.16
CA PHE A 46 -0.69 -0.25 0.40
C PHE A 46 -1.77 0.49 1.22
N SER A 47 -1.68 0.49 2.54
CA SER A 47 -2.68 1.11 3.42
C SER A 47 -2.80 2.63 3.24
N VAL A 48 -1.72 3.31 2.81
CA VAL A 48 -1.74 4.74 2.45
C VAL A 48 -2.66 5.04 1.25
N LEU A 49 -3.12 4.02 0.53
CA LEU A 49 -4.00 4.16 -0.64
C LEU A 49 -5.49 4.00 -0.30
N SER A 50 -5.83 3.63 0.93
CA SER A 50 -7.22 3.30 1.31
C SER A 50 -7.44 3.41 2.82
N VAL A 51 -8.41 4.22 3.22
CA VAL A 51 -8.86 4.31 4.62
C VAL A 51 -9.31 2.94 5.13
N THR A 52 -10.03 2.18 4.30
CA THR A 52 -10.46 0.81 4.65
C THR A 52 -9.28 -0.12 4.86
N ALA A 53 -8.24 -0.06 4.02
CA ALA A 53 -7.06 -0.91 4.18
C ALA A 53 -6.28 -0.52 5.45
N LEU A 54 -6.17 0.77 5.75
CA LEU A 54 -5.53 1.24 6.99
C LEU A 54 -6.29 0.79 8.25
N ALA A 55 -7.62 0.91 8.24
CA ALA A 55 -8.46 0.47 9.35
C ALA A 55 -8.39 -1.06 9.54
N ARG A 56 -8.39 -1.85 8.45
CA ARG A 56 -8.18 -3.31 8.50
C ARG A 56 -6.81 -3.66 9.08
N LEU A 57 -5.76 -2.97 8.65
CA LEU A 57 -4.40 -3.16 9.19
C LEU A 57 -4.36 -2.88 10.70
N ALA A 58 -4.92 -1.75 11.14
CA ALA A 58 -4.96 -1.39 12.55
C ALA A 58 -5.75 -2.40 13.39
N TRP A 59 -6.86 -2.90 12.87
CA TRP A 59 -7.64 -3.96 13.51
C TRP A 59 -6.85 -5.27 13.61
N ARG A 60 -6.20 -5.70 12.53
CA ARG A 60 -5.33 -6.90 12.50
C ARG A 60 -4.18 -6.80 13.50
N TRP A 61 -3.65 -5.60 13.66
CA TRP A 61 -2.62 -5.27 14.64
C TRP A 61 -3.13 -5.22 16.09
N GLY A 62 -4.43 -5.40 16.32
CA GLY A 62 -5.05 -5.30 17.64
C GLY A 62 -5.05 -3.89 18.21
N MET A 63 -4.83 -2.85 17.37
CA MET A 63 -4.79 -1.47 17.82
C MET A 63 -6.17 -0.85 18.05
N VAL A 64 -7.22 -1.45 17.49
CA VAL A 64 -8.62 -0.99 17.63
C VAL A 64 -9.50 -2.16 18.05
N SER A 65 -10.31 -1.97 19.10
CA SER A 65 -11.09 -3.04 19.75
C SER A 65 -12.48 -3.24 19.17
N ASP A 66 -13.14 -2.17 18.76
CA ASP A 66 -14.59 -2.18 18.47
C ASP A 66 -14.89 -1.58 17.10
N SER A 67 -14.97 -2.46 16.10
CA SER A 67 -15.32 -2.19 14.70
C SER A 67 -14.32 -1.32 13.92
N LEU A 68 -14.24 -1.55 12.59
CA LEU A 68 -13.51 -0.66 11.69
C LEU A 68 -14.07 0.76 11.86
N PRO A 69 -13.25 1.78 12.19
CA PRO A 69 -13.72 3.15 12.15
C PRO A 69 -14.33 3.44 10.76
N PRO A 70 -15.50 4.10 10.70
CA PRO A 70 -16.14 4.39 9.43
C PRO A 70 -15.15 5.14 8.55
N ALA A 71 -15.01 4.71 7.29
CA ALA A 71 -14.16 5.43 6.36
C ALA A 71 -14.66 6.87 6.28
N GLU A 72 -13.80 7.85 6.57
CA GLU A 72 -14.17 9.25 6.43
C GLU A 72 -14.54 9.52 4.97
N GLU A 73 -15.80 9.85 4.73
CA GLU A 73 -16.31 10.17 3.39
C GLU A 73 -15.61 11.43 2.86
N GLY A 74 -14.96 11.33 1.71
CA GLY A 74 -14.39 12.48 0.99
C GLY A 74 -12.87 12.62 1.01
N LEU A 75 -12.13 11.77 1.74
CA LEU A 75 -10.67 11.69 1.63
C LEU A 75 -10.25 10.68 0.55
N ASP A 76 -9.46 11.13 -0.44
CA ASP A 76 -8.89 10.24 -1.47
C ASP A 76 -7.91 9.23 -0.85
N PHE A 77 -7.21 9.61 0.23
CA PHE A 77 -6.17 8.84 0.91
C PHE A 77 -6.17 9.12 2.41
N PRO A 78 -5.90 8.14 3.28
CA PRO A 78 -5.75 8.38 4.72
C PRO A 78 -4.49 9.19 5.03
N ASP A 79 -4.58 10.03 6.05
CA ASP A 79 -3.48 10.84 6.59
C ASP A 79 -3.16 10.48 8.05
N GLN A 80 -4.17 10.09 8.84
CA GLN A 80 -4.01 9.71 10.23
C GLN A 80 -5.04 8.69 10.71
N LEU A 81 -4.73 8.04 11.83
CA LEU A 81 -5.63 7.19 12.59
C LEU A 81 -5.45 7.48 14.08
N GLY A 82 -6.55 7.74 14.80
CA GLY A 82 -6.54 8.01 16.24
C GLY A 82 -7.11 6.85 17.06
N HIS A 83 -7.10 7.01 18.39
CA HIS A 83 -7.68 6.07 19.36
C HIS A 83 -7.08 4.66 19.29
N LEU A 84 -5.76 4.57 19.05
CA LEU A 84 -5.03 3.32 19.04
C LEU A 84 -4.74 2.83 20.46
N ASP A 85 -4.73 1.52 20.67
CA ASP A 85 -4.19 0.90 21.89
C ASP A 85 -2.66 1.05 21.94
N PRO A 86 -2.11 1.82 22.89
CA PRO A 86 -0.67 2.03 23.03
C PRO A 86 0.12 0.73 23.25
N VAL A 87 -0.48 -0.27 23.91
CA VAL A 87 0.16 -1.56 24.19
C VAL A 87 0.33 -2.36 22.90
N ALA A 88 -0.69 -2.38 22.04
CA ALA A 88 -0.63 -3.01 20.73
C ALA A 88 0.38 -2.31 19.81
N VAL A 89 0.41 -0.98 19.80
CA VAL A 89 1.41 -0.20 19.06
C VAL A 89 2.83 -0.53 19.52
N GLN A 90 3.06 -0.59 20.83
CA GLN A 90 4.36 -0.96 21.38
C GLN A 90 4.74 -2.41 21.02
N ALA A 91 3.76 -3.30 20.87
CA ALA A 91 4.00 -4.69 20.48
C ALA A 91 4.47 -4.85 19.03
N ILE A 92 4.25 -3.85 18.17
CA ILE A 92 4.63 -3.88 16.74
C ILE A 92 5.93 -3.15 16.48
N LEU A 93 6.26 -2.15 17.29
CA LEU A 93 7.47 -1.36 17.13
C LEU A 93 8.72 -2.12 17.62
N SER A 94 9.76 -2.15 16.81
CA SER A 94 11.11 -2.50 17.26
C SER A 94 11.57 -1.48 18.32
N PRO A 95 12.32 -1.90 19.35
CA PRO A 95 12.94 -0.98 20.30
C PRO A 95 13.78 0.12 19.64
N SER A 96 14.33 -0.15 18.45
CA SER A 96 15.15 0.79 17.67
C SER A 96 14.35 1.77 16.80
N ALA A 97 13.05 1.53 16.59
CA ALA A 97 12.23 2.21 15.60
C ALA A 97 11.87 3.66 15.92
N ARG A 98 12.10 4.12 17.16
CA ARG A 98 11.76 5.48 17.63
C ARG A 98 10.32 5.92 17.27
N ARG A 99 9.36 4.98 17.27
CA ARG A 99 7.94 5.19 16.96
C ARG A 99 7.63 5.42 15.47
N ALA A 100 8.51 4.99 14.57
CA ALA A 100 8.30 5.09 13.13
C ALA A 100 8.46 3.74 12.44
N LEU A 101 7.56 3.45 11.52
CA LEU A 101 7.67 2.35 10.56
C LEU A 101 7.92 2.93 9.18
N LYS A 102 8.76 2.26 8.40
CA LYS A 102 9.00 2.65 7.01
C LYS A 102 9.01 1.43 6.11
N VAL A 103 8.30 1.54 4.99
CA VAL A 103 8.24 0.51 3.95
C VAL A 103 8.54 1.15 2.61
N GLU A 104 9.37 0.49 1.81
CA GLU A 104 9.60 0.83 0.41
C GLU A 104 9.24 -0.38 -0.45
N LEU A 105 8.29 -0.21 -1.36
CA LEU A 105 7.86 -1.24 -2.30
C LEU A 105 8.27 -0.82 -3.71
N GLU A 106 9.01 -1.68 -4.40
CA GLU A 106 9.18 -1.56 -5.84
C GLU A 106 8.27 -2.56 -6.53
N LEU A 107 7.42 -2.06 -7.43
CA LEU A 107 6.40 -2.85 -8.12
C LEU A 107 6.73 -2.86 -9.61
N HIS A 108 6.70 -4.04 -10.21
CA HIS A 108 6.70 -4.18 -11.65
C HIS A 108 5.28 -4.04 -12.18
N LEU A 109 5.10 -3.16 -13.17
CA LEU A 109 3.80 -2.92 -13.79
C LEU A 109 3.45 -4.06 -14.75
N ASP A 110 2.19 -4.49 -14.74
CA ASP A 110 1.65 -5.34 -15.80
C ASP A 110 1.18 -4.45 -16.98
N PRO A 111 0.88 -5.03 -18.15
CA PRO A 111 0.44 -4.24 -19.31
C PRO A 111 -0.75 -3.31 -19.03
N PRO A 112 -1.79 -3.72 -18.26
CA PRO A 112 -2.88 -2.82 -17.89
C PRO A 112 -2.43 -1.60 -17.07
N LEU A 113 -1.67 -1.79 -15.98
CA LEU A 113 -1.21 -0.65 -15.16
C LEU A 113 -0.23 0.24 -15.91
N PHE A 114 0.58 -0.34 -16.79
CA PHE A 114 1.45 0.43 -17.68
C PHE A 114 0.61 1.35 -18.60
N GLY A 115 -0.43 0.80 -19.23
CA GLY A 115 -1.34 1.54 -20.09
C GLY A 115 -2.04 2.68 -19.33
N GLN A 116 -2.61 2.37 -18.16
CA GLN A 116 -3.28 3.34 -17.29
C GLN A 116 -2.35 4.45 -16.83
N LEU A 117 -1.13 4.12 -16.39
CA LEU A 117 -0.15 5.12 -15.99
C LEU A 117 0.21 6.04 -17.16
N ARG A 118 0.44 5.47 -18.35
CA ARG A 118 0.73 6.24 -19.56
C ARG A 118 -0.43 7.14 -19.96
N GLU A 119 -1.67 6.67 -19.85
CA GLU A 119 -2.87 7.43 -20.16
C GLU A 119 -3.09 8.58 -19.17
N HIS A 120 -3.03 8.30 -17.87
CA HIS A 120 -3.16 9.32 -16.83
C HIS A 120 -2.05 10.37 -16.92
N ALA A 121 -0.82 9.93 -17.22
CA ALA A 121 0.35 10.78 -17.38
C ALA A 121 0.60 11.22 -18.83
N ALA A 122 -0.41 11.21 -19.72
CA ALA A 122 -0.23 11.47 -21.16
C ALA A 122 0.45 12.82 -21.48
N ARG A 123 0.37 13.79 -20.57
CA ARG A 123 1.00 15.12 -20.69
C ARG A 123 2.34 15.24 -19.95
N GLU A 124 2.86 14.15 -19.41
CA GLU A 124 4.09 14.12 -18.61
C GLU A 124 5.16 13.26 -19.33
N PRO A 125 6.01 13.87 -20.17
CA PRO A 125 7.02 13.14 -20.93
C PRO A 125 7.97 12.33 -20.04
N ARG A 126 8.25 12.83 -18.82
CA ARG A 126 9.15 12.17 -17.87
C ARG A 126 8.66 10.78 -17.48
N VAL A 127 7.35 10.55 -17.41
CA VAL A 127 6.77 9.23 -17.10
C VAL A 127 7.01 8.26 -18.26
N VAL A 128 6.79 8.69 -19.50
CA VAL A 128 6.97 7.85 -20.69
C VAL A 128 8.43 7.43 -20.84
N THR A 129 9.37 8.37 -20.68
CA THR A 129 10.81 8.09 -20.74
C THR A 129 11.21 7.10 -19.64
N ALA A 130 10.78 7.35 -18.39
CA ALA A 130 11.13 6.48 -17.28
C ALA A 130 10.58 5.06 -17.43
N LEU A 131 9.36 4.92 -17.94
CA LEU A 131 8.73 3.62 -18.21
C LEU A 131 9.41 2.84 -19.33
N ALA A 132 9.94 3.53 -20.34
CA ALA A 132 10.68 2.91 -21.43
C ALA A 132 12.02 2.31 -20.96
N GLU A 133 12.68 2.97 -20.00
CA GLU A 133 13.91 2.45 -19.38
C GLU A 133 13.62 1.30 -18.41
N ARG A 134 12.61 1.49 -17.54
CA ARG A 134 12.27 0.51 -16.50
C ARG A 134 10.79 0.63 -16.13
N PRO A 135 9.94 -0.36 -16.46
CA PRO A 135 8.49 -0.33 -16.20
C PRO A 135 8.16 -0.68 -14.73
N THR A 136 8.79 0.02 -13.80
CA THR A 136 8.60 -0.14 -12.36
C THR A 136 8.12 1.14 -11.72
N ILE A 137 7.38 1.01 -10.62
CA ILE A 137 7.10 2.12 -9.71
C ILE A 137 7.71 1.80 -8.35
N ARG A 138 8.11 2.83 -7.62
CA ARG A 138 8.55 2.70 -6.22
C ARG A 138 7.71 3.58 -5.33
N LEU A 139 7.09 2.98 -4.32
CA LEU A 139 6.36 3.63 -3.26
C LEU A 139 7.20 3.61 -2.00
N SER A 140 7.38 4.75 -1.35
CA SER A 140 7.92 4.82 0.01
C SER A 140 6.81 5.33 0.92
N VAL A 141 6.50 4.56 1.96
CA VAL A 141 5.43 4.84 2.91
C VAL A 141 6.02 4.88 4.31
N GLY A 142 5.67 5.93 5.05
CA GLY A 142 6.03 6.13 6.44
C GLY A 142 4.79 6.12 7.32
N ALA A 143 4.90 5.49 8.49
CA ALA A 143 3.94 5.63 9.58
C ALA A 143 4.67 6.13 10.82
N LEU A 144 4.14 7.17 11.44
CA LEU A 144 4.72 7.81 12.63
C LEU A 144 3.67 7.86 13.74
N PHE A 145 3.99 7.25 14.88
CA PHE A 145 3.11 7.25 16.04
C PHE A 145 3.34 8.48 16.92
N THR A 146 2.30 8.90 17.66
CA THR A 146 2.37 9.95 18.69
C THR A 146 3.27 9.53 19.86
N MET A 147 3.60 10.46 20.76
CA MET A 147 4.44 10.14 21.93
C MET A 147 3.73 9.19 22.90
N SER A 148 2.41 9.34 23.00
CA SER A 148 1.50 8.49 23.76
C SER A 148 1.17 7.16 23.08
N LEU A 149 1.56 6.97 21.82
CA LEU A 149 1.24 5.79 21.00
C LEU A 149 -0.26 5.55 20.80
N ASP A 150 -1.08 6.60 20.94
CA ASP A 150 -2.54 6.57 20.81
C ASP A 150 -3.05 7.02 19.43
N ALA A 151 -2.14 7.45 18.55
CA ALA A 151 -2.46 7.84 17.19
C ALA A 151 -1.25 7.62 16.26
N MET A 152 -1.53 7.51 14.97
CA MET A 152 -0.58 7.26 13.90
C MET A 152 -0.86 8.20 12.73
N ALA A 153 0.18 8.88 12.23
CA ALA A 153 0.15 9.56 10.94
C ALA A 153 0.73 8.62 9.87
N ILE A 154 0.07 8.50 8.72
CA ILE A 154 0.55 7.72 7.57
C ILE A 154 0.72 8.61 6.34
N HIS A 155 1.79 8.41 5.59
CA HIS A 155 2.09 9.26 4.44
C HIS A 155 2.91 8.55 3.36
N LEU A 156 2.71 8.98 2.11
CA LEU A 156 3.51 8.57 0.96
C LEU A 156 4.75 9.48 0.85
N ASP A 157 5.83 9.07 1.51
CA ASP A 157 7.16 9.72 1.49
C ASP A 157 7.73 9.94 0.09
N GLY A 158 7.46 9.01 -0.82
CA GLY A 158 8.07 9.01 -2.14
C GLY A 158 7.33 8.19 -3.17
N PHE A 159 7.32 8.73 -4.40
CA PHE A 159 6.83 8.05 -5.57
C PHE A 159 7.86 8.19 -6.69
N THR A 160 8.28 7.07 -7.27
CA THR A 160 9.23 7.03 -8.39
C THR A 160 8.64 6.19 -9.50
N VAL A 161 8.78 6.63 -10.76
CA VAL A 161 8.53 5.80 -11.95
C VAL A 161 9.88 5.55 -12.60
N GLY A 162 10.24 4.30 -12.85
CA GLY A 162 11.59 3.92 -13.26
C GLY A 162 12.62 4.49 -12.29
N ASN A 163 13.45 5.42 -12.77
CA ASN A 163 14.43 6.15 -11.96
C ASN A 163 14.04 7.61 -11.66
N GLN A 164 12.87 8.05 -12.11
CA GLN A 164 12.40 9.42 -11.97
C GLN A 164 11.51 9.60 -10.74
N ARG A 165 11.94 10.43 -9.79
CA ARG A 165 11.12 10.79 -8.62
C ARG A 165 10.09 11.86 -8.99
N PHE A 166 8.90 11.73 -8.42
CA PHE A 166 7.81 12.70 -8.50
C PHE A 166 7.46 13.21 -7.11
N PRO A 167 7.06 14.49 -6.98
CA PRO A 167 6.64 15.04 -5.70
C PRO A 167 5.30 14.43 -5.26
N THR A 168 5.23 14.03 -3.99
CA THR A 168 4.06 13.39 -3.38
C THR A 168 3.21 14.36 -2.55
N HIS A 169 3.69 15.59 -2.34
CA HIS A 169 3.00 16.63 -1.57
C HIS A 169 3.19 18.02 -2.20
N GLY A 170 2.36 18.97 -1.81
CA GLY A 170 2.46 20.37 -2.23
C GLY A 170 1.91 20.65 -3.62
N LYS A 171 2.14 21.89 -4.10
CA LYS A 171 1.61 22.39 -5.38
C LYS A 171 2.19 21.68 -6.61
N ASP A 172 3.38 21.09 -6.46
CA ASP A 172 4.07 20.40 -7.55
C ASP A 172 3.58 18.95 -7.72
N ARG A 173 2.75 18.42 -6.80
CA ARG A 173 2.18 17.07 -6.88
C ARG A 173 1.39 16.92 -8.19
N PRO A 174 1.75 15.98 -9.08
CA PRO A 174 1.06 15.84 -10.34
C PRO A 174 -0.38 15.37 -10.13
N THR A 175 -1.33 15.98 -10.84
CA THR A 175 -2.76 15.65 -10.72
C THR A 175 -3.08 14.22 -11.18
N TRP A 176 -2.27 13.65 -12.07
CA TRP A 176 -2.41 12.28 -12.53
C TRP A 176 -2.06 11.25 -11.44
N LEU A 177 -1.23 11.63 -10.47
CA LEU A 177 -0.74 10.71 -9.43
C LEU A 177 -1.90 10.17 -8.60
N ASN A 178 -2.85 11.02 -8.20
CA ASN A 178 -4.01 10.58 -7.40
C ASN A 178 -4.85 9.54 -8.14
N ARG A 179 -5.09 9.76 -9.44
CA ARG A 179 -5.86 8.82 -10.28
C ARG A 179 -5.15 7.47 -10.36
N PHE A 180 -3.84 7.49 -10.61
CA PHE A 180 -3.05 6.27 -10.67
C PHE A 180 -3.00 5.52 -9.32
N LEU A 181 -2.80 6.24 -8.22
CA LEU A 181 -2.81 5.65 -6.87
C LEU A 181 -4.18 5.03 -6.51
N ALA A 182 -5.28 5.68 -6.93
CA ALA A 182 -6.62 5.12 -6.78
C ALA A 182 -6.80 3.82 -7.60
N SER A 183 -6.25 3.74 -8.82
CA SER A 183 -6.23 2.50 -9.61
C SER A 183 -5.39 1.39 -8.97
N LEU A 184 -4.29 1.76 -8.30
CA LEU A 184 -3.41 0.82 -7.62
C LEU A 184 -4.06 0.20 -6.37
N ARG A 185 -4.92 0.96 -5.67
CA ARG A 185 -5.67 0.51 -4.49
C ARG A 185 -6.35 -0.84 -4.69
N GLY A 186 -7.02 -1.04 -5.84
CA GLY A 186 -7.77 -2.27 -6.12
C GLY A 186 -6.92 -3.48 -6.52
N ARG A 187 -5.58 -3.34 -6.56
CA ARG A 187 -4.67 -4.40 -7.01
C ARG A 187 -4.00 -5.16 -5.89
N PHE A 188 -4.12 -4.69 -4.65
CA PHE A 188 -3.62 -5.39 -3.48
C PHE A 188 -4.81 -5.91 -2.67
N HIS A 189 -4.77 -7.20 -2.36
CA HIS A 189 -5.71 -7.84 -1.46
C HIS A 189 -4.92 -8.77 -0.55
N ARG A 190 -5.13 -8.62 0.76
CA ARG A 190 -4.67 -9.57 1.76
C ARG A 190 -5.89 -10.35 2.21
N PHE A 191 -5.82 -11.67 2.08
CA PHE A 191 -6.86 -12.56 2.54
C PHE A 191 -7.04 -12.45 4.06
N ASP A 192 -8.28 -12.27 4.50
CA ASP A 192 -8.71 -12.41 5.88
C ASP A 192 -9.66 -13.61 6.04
N LEU A 193 -9.65 -14.25 7.20
CA LEU A 193 -10.57 -15.36 7.50
C LEU A 193 -12.02 -14.88 7.63
N GLU A 194 -12.21 -13.58 7.91
CA GLU A 194 -13.52 -12.93 7.94
C GLU A 194 -14.01 -12.48 6.56
N ASP A 195 -13.18 -12.57 5.51
CA ASP A 195 -13.63 -12.23 4.15
C ASP A 195 -14.61 -13.31 3.64
N ASP A 196 -15.85 -12.91 3.36
CA ASP A 196 -16.79 -13.73 2.57
C ASP A 196 -16.35 -13.70 1.10
N ILE A 197 -15.34 -14.52 0.77
CA ILE A 197 -14.83 -14.66 -0.61
C ILE A 197 -15.97 -14.98 -1.59
N PRO A 198 -16.90 -15.91 -1.32
CA PRO A 198 -18.05 -16.15 -2.18
C PRO A 198 -18.88 -14.89 -2.49
N GLU A 199 -19.22 -14.08 -1.49
CA GLU A 199 -19.96 -12.84 -1.67
C GLU A 199 -19.14 -11.81 -2.46
N GLN A 200 -17.84 -11.64 -2.15
CA GLN A 200 -16.96 -10.73 -2.86
C GLN A 200 -16.75 -11.15 -4.34
N LEU A 201 -16.65 -12.46 -4.61
CA LEU A 201 -16.56 -12.99 -5.97
C LEU A 201 -17.89 -12.83 -6.71
N LEU A 202 -19.01 -13.03 -6.04
CA LEU A 202 -20.33 -12.82 -6.62
C LEU A 202 -20.54 -11.34 -6.94
N ASP A 203 -20.18 -10.42 -6.04
CA ASP A 203 -20.25 -8.98 -6.26
C ASP A 203 -19.30 -8.56 -7.39
N ALA A 204 -18.06 -9.04 -7.41
CA ALA A 204 -17.13 -8.79 -8.51
C ALA A 204 -17.66 -9.32 -9.86
N ALA A 205 -18.32 -10.48 -9.87
CA ALA A 205 -18.88 -11.09 -11.08
C ALA A 205 -20.20 -10.44 -11.54
N THR A 206 -20.96 -9.83 -10.63
CA THR A 206 -22.29 -9.25 -10.90
C THR A 206 -22.31 -7.71 -10.92
N SER A 207 -21.24 -7.08 -10.44
CA SER A 207 -21.03 -5.64 -10.45
C SER A 207 -20.95 -5.11 -11.88
N ARG A 208 -21.84 -4.17 -12.21
CA ARG A 208 -21.81 -3.44 -13.49
C ARG A 208 -20.50 -2.67 -13.69
N GLU A 209 -19.90 -2.16 -12.61
CA GLU A 209 -18.60 -1.49 -12.64
C GLU A 209 -17.46 -2.48 -12.87
N GLY A 210 -17.51 -3.67 -12.25
CA GLY A 210 -16.55 -4.75 -12.48
C GLY A 210 -16.59 -5.25 -13.93
N HIS A 211 -17.79 -5.40 -14.49
CA HIS A 211 -17.97 -5.75 -15.90
C HIS A 211 -17.47 -4.67 -16.86
N ALA A 212 -17.71 -3.39 -16.55
CA ALA A 212 -17.21 -2.26 -17.34
C ALA A 212 -15.68 -2.17 -17.29
N ALA A 213 -15.06 -2.37 -16.12
CA ALA A 213 -13.61 -2.40 -15.96
C ALA A 213 -12.95 -3.60 -16.66
N TYR A 214 -13.59 -4.77 -16.65
CA TYR A 214 -13.12 -5.96 -17.36
C TYR A 214 -13.19 -5.79 -18.88
N THR A 215 -14.31 -5.29 -19.40
CA THR A 215 -14.51 -5.06 -20.84
C THR A 215 -13.60 -3.96 -21.38
N ALA A 216 -13.36 -2.88 -20.61
CA ALA A 216 -12.38 -1.86 -20.94
C ALA A 216 -10.92 -2.36 -20.96
N GLY A 217 -10.62 -3.47 -20.28
CA GLY A 217 -9.31 -4.13 -20.32
C GLY A 217 -9.09 -5.06 -21.52
N GLN A 218 -10.13 -5.34 -22.31
CA GLN A 218 -10.07 -6.21 -23.50
C GLN A 218 -10.06 -5.43 -24.83
N SER A 219 -10.33 -4.12 -24.80
CA SER A 219 -10.27 -3.19 -25.94
C SER A 219 -8.96 -2.42 -25.97
#